data_AF-A0A523MH56-F1
#
_entry.id   AF-A0A523MH56-F1
#
_cell.length_a   1.000
_cell.length_b   1.000
_cell.length_c   1.000
_cell.angle_alpha   90.00
_cell.angle_beta   90.00
_cell.angle_gamma   90.00
#
_symmetry.space_group_name_H-M   'P 1'
#
loop_
_entity.id
_entity.type
_entity.pdbx_description
1 polymer ?
#
loop_
_entity_poly.entity_id
_entity_poly.type
_entity_poly.pdbx_seq_one_letter_code
_entity_poly.pdbx_strand_id
1 'polypeptide(L)'
;MIVMKYTALVTIAAVVYTFILSGFVSAARAKTGVNAPAMAGQPDFDRVFRIHMNTVEQLVLFIPVLWLATSVVGDLWAAEIGVVWIVGRLTYAAGYRKAVEKRGPGFLITLLSTAILTAIALWGVIQAFMA
;
A
#
# COMPACT_ATOMS: atom_id res chain seq x y z
N MET A 1 1.00 -1.47 26.49
CA MET A 1 0.10 -0.47 25.87
C MET A 1 0.74 -0.01 24.57
N ILE A 2 0.01 0.09 23.45
CA ILE A 2 0.58 0.56 22.17
C ILE A 2 0.85 2.06 22.27
N VAL A 3 2.11 2.47 22.12
CA VAL A 3 2.55 3.87 22.26
C VAL A 3 2.23 4.68 21.00
N MET A 4 2.43 4.10 19.81
CA MET A 4 2.19 4.73 18.50
C MET A 4 0.87 4.21 17.91
N LYS A 5 -0.25 4.65 18.49
CA LYS A 5 -1.58 4.09 18.22
C LYS A 5 -2.11 4.43 16.83
N TYR A 6 -1.79 5.61 16.30
CA TYR A 6 -2.28 6.03 14.98
C TYR A 6 -1.52 5.32 13.87
N THR A 7 -0.19 5.27 13.93
CA THR A 7 0.64 4.52 12.99
C THR A 7 0.33 3.02 13.03
N ALA A 8 0.11 2.45 14.22
CA ALA A 8 -0.32 1.06 14.36
C ALA A 8 -1.68 0.82 13.68
N LEU A 9 -2.65 1.70 13.86
CA LEU A 9 -3.96 1.60 13.21
C LEU A 9 -3.85 1.65 11.69
N VAL A 10 -3.03 2.57 11.15
CA VAL A 10 -2.75 2.65 9.71
C VAL A 10 -2.11 1.36 9.20
N THR A 11 -1.14 0.81 9.94
CA THR A 11 -0.49 -0.46 9.59
C THR A 11 -1.52 -1.60 9.52
N ILE A 12 -2.37 -1.71 10.54
CA ILE A 12 -3.44 -2.72 10.60
C ILE A 12 -4.41 -2.52 9.43
N ALA A 13 -4.82 -1.29 9.13
CA ALA A 13 -5.71 -0.99 8.02
C ALA A 13 -5.09 -1.41 6.67
N ALA A 14 -3.80 -1.17 6.46
CA ALA A 14 -3.09 -1.57 5.25
C ALA A 14 -2.98 -3.11 5.11
N VAL A 15 -2.81 -3.82 6.24
CA VAL A 15 -2.81 -5.29 6.31
C VAL A 15 -4.21 -5.85 5.99
N VAL A 16 -5.26 -5.33 6.64
CA VAL A 16 -6.65 -5.73 6.40
C VAL A 16 -7.04 -5.49 4.94
N TYR A 17 -6.67 -4.34 4.39
CA TYR A 17 -6.89 -4.03 2.98
C TYR A 17 -6.24 -5.07 2.05
N THR A 18 -5.03 -5.51 2.37
CA THR A 18 -4.33 -6.53 1.57
C THR A 18 -4.99 -7.89 1.68
N PHE A 19 -5.45 -8.31 2.87
CA PHE A 19 -6.25 -9.53 3.03
C PHE A 19 -7.53 -9.50 2.20
N ILE A 20 -8.24 -8.37 2.18
CA ILE A 20 -9.44 -8.18 1.35
C ILE A 20 -9.09 -8.36 -0.14
N LEU A 21 -7.98 -7.79 -0.60
CA LEU A 21 -7.52 -7.98 -1.99
C LEU A 21 -7.17 -9.44 -2.29
N SER A 22 -6.58 -10.18 -1.35
CA SER A 22 -6.33 -11.63 -1.53
C SER A 22 -7.64 -12.40 -1.70
N GLY A 23 -8.67 -12.08 -0.90
CA GLY A 23 -10.01 -12.64 -1.05
C GLY A 23 -10.63 -12.36 -2.43
N PHE A 24 -10.43 -11.15 -2.97
CA PHE A 24 -10.86 -10.82 -4.32
C PHE A 24 -10.12 -11.60 -5.41
N VAL A 25 -8.81 -11.88 -5.23
CA VAL A 25 -8.07 -12.77 -6.14
C VAL A 25 -8.68 -14.18 -6.13
N SER A 26 -8.94 -14.74 -4.96
CA SER A 26 -9.59 -16.06 -4.84
C SER A 26 -10.96 -16.10 -5.51
N ALA A 27 -11.79 -15.08 -5.29
CA ALA A 27 -13.10 -14.97 -5.95
C ALA A 27 -12.97 -14.82 -7.48
N ALA A 28 -11.97 -14.06 -7.95
CA ALA A 28 -11.72 -13.90 -9.38
C ALA A 28 -11.31 -15.23 -10.03
N ARG A 29 -10.49 -16.06 -9.38
CA ARG A 29 -10.14 -17.40 -9.88
C ARG A 29 -11.37 -18.26 -10.11
N ALA A 30 -12.26 -18.31 -9.13
CA ALA A 30 -13.51 -19.06 -9.24
C ALA A 30 -14.40 -18.54 -10.38
N LYS A 31 -14.46 -17.22 -10.56
CA LYS A 31 -15.27 -16.59 -11.61
C LYS A 31 -14.73 -16.81 -13.02
N THR A 32 -13.40 -16.77 -13.21
CA THR A 32 -12.77 -16.77 -14.53
C THR A 32 -12.21 -18.13 -14.95
N GLY A 33 -12.17 -19.12 -14.04
CA GLY A 33 -11.60 -20.44 -14.29
C GLY A 33 -10.07 -20.48 -14.32
N VAL A 34 -9.40 -19.40 -13.88
CA VAL A 34 -7.93 -19.36 -13.81
C VAL A 34 -7.45 -20.11 -12.57
N ASN A 35 -7.20 -21.41 -12.75
CA ASN A 35 -6.73 -22.30 -11.68
C ASN A 35 -5.28 -22.03 -11.29
N ALA A 36 -4.94 -22.23 -10.02
CA ALA A 36 -3.54 -22.27 -9.60
C ALA A 36 -2.79 -23.41 -10.33
N PRO A 37 -1.50 -23.24 -10.68
CA PRO A 37 -0.61 -22.12 -10.36
C PRO A 37 -0.65 -20.97 -11.37
N ALA A 38 -1.60 -20.94 -12.31
CA ALA A 38 -1.65 -19.88 -13.32
C ALA A 38 -1.88 -18.50 -12.67
N MET A 39 -1.12 -17.51 -13.16
CA MET A 39 -1.13 -16.13 -12.68
C MET A 39 -1.58 -15.13 -13.75
N ALA A 40 -2.00 -15.65 -14.90
CA ALA A 40 -2.60 -14.88 -15.98
C ALA A 40 -3.55 -15.79 -16.77
N GLY A 41 -4.44 -15.19 -17.56
CA GLY A 41 -5.21 -15.91 -18.57
C GLY A 41 -6.58 -15.31 -18.89
N GLN A 42 -7.08 -14.42 -18.04
CA GLN A 42 -8.38 -13.76 -18.24
C GLN A 42 -8.26 -12.29 -17.81
N PRO A 43 -8.60 -11.30 -18.67
CA PRO A 43 -8.38 -9.88 -18.39
C PRO A 43 -8.96 -9.38 -17.05
N ASP A 44 -10.10 -9.93 -16.62
CA ASP A 44 -10.71 -9.61 -15.32
C ASP A 44 -9.88 -10.12 -14.15
N PHE A 45 -9.37 -11.35 -14.25
CA PHE A 45 -8.50 -11.94 -13.25
C PHE A 45 -7.15 -11.23 -13.21
N ASP A 46 -6.53 -11.01 -14.37
CA ASP A 46 -5.21 -10.39 -14.50
C ASP A 46 -5.17 -9.01 -13.81
N ARG A 47 -6.23 -8.20 -13.98
CA ARG A 47 -6.37 -6.90 -13.31
C ARG A 47 -6.48 -7.03 -11.80
N VAL A 48 -7.35 -7.90 -11.29
CA VAL A 48 -7.52 -8.11 -9.83
C VAL A 48 -6.23 -8.64 -9.21
N PHE A 49 -5.58 -9.60 -9.88
CA PHE A 49 -4.31 -10.16 -9.47
C PHE A 49 -3.20 -9.11 -9.43
N ARG A 50 -3.09 -8.25 -10.46
CA ARG A 50 -2.14 -7.14 -10.49
C ARG A 50 -2.39 -6.09 -9.40
N ILE A 51 -3.64 -5.79 -9.08
CA ILE A 51 -3.97 -4.88 -7.97
C ILE A 51 -3.45 -5.44 -6.65
N HIS A 52 -3.68 -6.74 -6.39
CA HIS A 52 -3.18 -7.40 -5.19
C HIS A 52 -1.65 -7.41 -5.14
N MET A 53 -0.99 -7.95 -6.18
CA MET A 53 0.48 -8.06 -6.20
C MET A 53 1.17 -6.70 -6.08
N ASN A 54 0.68 -5.68 -6.79
CA ASN A 54 1.24 -4.35 -6.65
C ASN A 54 1.02 -3.77 -5.24
N THR A 55 -0.06 -4.11 -4.55
CA THR A 55 -0.25 -3.69 -3.15
C THR A 55 0.77 -4.36 -2.24
N VAL A 56 1.04 -5.65 -2.44
CA VAL A 56 2.07 -6.39 -1.69
C VAL A 56 3.45 -5.77 -1.90
N GLU A 57 3.83 -5.48 -3.14
CA GLU A 57 5.08 -4.78 -3.46
C GLU A 57 5.18 -3.41 -2.76
N GLN A 58 4.10 -2.63 -2.78
CA GLN A 58 4.08 -1.31 -2.14
C GLN A 58 4.12 -1.39 -0.61
N LEU A 59 3.51 -2.42 0.01
CA LEU A 59 3.57 -2.62 1.47
C LEU A 59 5.00 -2.83 1.97
N VAL A 60 5.81 -3.59 1.21
CA VAL A 60 7.21 -3.87 1.55
C VAL A 60 8.02 -2.58 1.63
N LEU A 61 7.68 -1.58 0.81
CA LEU A 61 8.31 -0.26 0.85
C LEU A 61 7.70 0.62 1.94
N PHE A 62 6.37 0.66 2.02
CA PHE A 62 5.61 1.59 2.86
C PHE A 62 5.77 1.34 4.35
N ILE A 63 5.62 0.09 4.82
CA ILE A 63 5.62 -0.21 6.26
C ILE A 63 6.94 0.20 6.91
N PRO A 64 8.13 -0.18 6.40
CA PRO A 64 9.39 0.21 7.03
C PRO A 64 9.56 1.72 7.14
N VAL A 65 9.29 2.46 6.06
CA VAL A 65 9.49 3.91 6.05
C VAL A 65 8.44 4.66 6.86
N LEU A 66 7.22 4.11 7.01
CA LEU A 66 6.21 4.66 7.91
C LEU A 66 6.70 4.65 9.37
N TRP A 67 7.24 3.52 9.82
CA TRP A 67 7.73 3.38 11.19
C TRP A 67 9.00 4.18 11.45
N LEU A 68 9.94 4.22 10.50
CA LEU A 68 11.12 5.08 10.59
C LEU A 68 10.74 6.56 10.60
N ALA A 69 9.81 7.01 9.74
CA ALA A 69 9.34 8.38 9.77
C ALA A 69 8.60 8.71 11.08
N THR A 70 7.88 7.75 11.66
CA THR A 70 7.19 7.94 12.95
C THR A 70 8.15 8.31 14.08
N SER A 71 9.38 7.77 14.09
CA SER A 71 10.38 8.15 15.10
C SER A 71 10.97 9.55 14.88
N VAL A 72 10.74 10.16 13.72
CA VAL A 72 11.26 11.49 13.36
C VAL A 72 10.20 12.57 13.57
N VAL A 73 8.99 12.37 13.03
CA VAL A 73 7.92 13.39 13.03
C VAL A 73 6.80 13.10 14.03
N GLY A 74 6.84 11.94 14.69
CA GLY A 74 5.84 11.50 15.67
C GLY A 74 4.66 10.74 15.06
N ASP A 75 3.87 10.12 15.96
CA ASP A 75 2.77 9.19 15.64
C ASP A 75 1.68 9.81 14.74
N LEU A 76 1.19 11.00 15.08
CA LEU A 76 0.08 11.63 14.35
C LEU A 76 0.47 11.97 12.90
N TRP A 77 1.59 12.66 12.69
CA TRP A 77 2.01 13.14 11.37
C TRP A 77 2.38 12.00 10.41
N ALA A 78 3.08 10.98 10.91
CA ALA A 78 3.38 9.80 10.09
C ALA A 78 2.10 9.04 9.71
N ALA A 79 1.15 8.91 10.64
CA ALA A 79 -0.13 8.26 10.39
C ALA A 79 -0.97 9.00 9.34
N GLU A 80 -1.00 10.34 9.35
CA GLU A 80 -1.73 11.11 8.32
C GLU A 80 -1.21 10.81 6.91
N ILE A 81 0.10 10.80 6.71
CA ILE A 81 0.71 10.43 5.41
C ILE A 81 0.37 8.98 5.06
N GLY A 82 0.33 8.09 6.05
CA GLY A 82 -0.08 6.71 5.87
C GLY A 82 -1.56 6.54 5.49
N VAL A 83 -2.46 7.40 5.99
CA VAL A 83 -3.87 7.45 5.54
C VAL A 83 -3.95 7.86 4.07
N VAL A 84 -3.16 8.86 3.66
CA VAL A 84 -3.09 9.27 2.24
C VAL A 84 -2.61 8.11 1.36
N TRP A 85 -1.66 7.31 1.83
CA TRP A 85 -1.23 6.10 1.13
C TRP A 85 -2.39 5.10 0.93
N ILE A 86 -3.20 4.86 1.97
CA ILE A 86 -4.39 3.98 1.87
C ILE A 86 -5.39 4.52 0.85
N VAL A 87 -5.67 5.82 0.86
CA VAL A 87 -6.54 6.48 -0.14
C VAL A 87 -5.98 6.29 -1.55
N GLY A 88 -4.66 6.39 -1.72
CA GLY A 88 -3.96 6.07 -2.97
C GLY A 88 -4.24 4.64 -3.43
N ARG A 89 -4.14 3.64 -2.54
CA ARG A 89 -4.44 2.24 -2.86
C ARG A 89 -5.89 2.00 -3.24
N LEU A 90 -6.84 2.61 -2.53
CA LEU A 90 -8.26 2.51 -2.85
C LEU A 90 -8.56 3.10 -4.23
N THR A 91 -7.99 4.27 -4.52
CA THR A 91 -8.12 4.95 -5.82
C THR A 91 -7.49 4.12 -6.94
N TYR A 92 -6.31 3.54 -6.69
CA TYR A 92 -5.60 2.67 -7.62
C TYR A 92 -6.44 1.44 -7.98
N ALA A 93 -6.97 0.73 -6.99
CA ALA A 93 -7.79 -0.45 -7.20
C ALA A 93 -9.10 -0.11 -7.93
N ALA A 94 -9.79 0.96 -7.55
CA ALA A 94 -11.03 1.39 -8.18
C ALA A 94 -10.82 1.78 -9.64
N GLY A 95 -9.74 2.52 -9.95
CA GLY A 95 -9.37 2.91 -11.31
C GLY A 95 -9.01 1.71 -12.18
N TYR A 96 -8.12 0.85 -11.68
CA TYR A 96 -7.59 -0.29 -12.44
C TYR A 96 -8.67 -1.34 -12.73
N ARG A 97 -9.66 -1.54 -11.84
CA ARG A 97 -10.83 -2.38 -12.13
C ARG A 97 -11.66 -1.87 -13.30
N LYS A 98 -11.75 -0.54 -13.48
CA LYS A 98 -12.53 0.06 -14.58
C LYS A 98 -11.76 -0.05 -15.91
N ALA A 99 -10.49 0.34 -15.93
CA ALA A 99 -9.65 0.31 -17.12
C ALA A 99 -8.17 0.35 -16.73
N VAL A 100 -7.29 -0.25 -17.53
CA VAL A 100 -5.84 -0.35 -17.24
C VAL A 100 -5.20 1.04 -17.12
N GLU A 101 -5.66 1.98 -17.92
CA GLU A 101 -5.14 3.34 -18.03
C GLU A 101 -5.53 4.20 -16.82
N LYS A 102 -6.62 3.84 -16.12
CA LYS A 102 -7.16 4.60 -14.97
C LYS A 102 -6.44 4.33 -13.65
N ARG A 103 -5.39 3.51 -13.65
CA ARG A 103 -4.58 3.21 -12.45
C ARG A 103 -3.62 4.32 -12.04
N GLY A 104 -3.27 5.22 -12.96
CA GLY A 104 -2.21 6.22 -12.78
C GLY A 104 -2.36 7.14 -11.56
N PRO A 105 -3.51 7.81 -11.35
CA PRO A 105 -3.67 8.76 -10.24
C PRO A 105 -3.49 8.12 -8.85
N GLY A 106 -4.12 6.98 -8.60
CA GLY A 106 -3.96 6.26 -7.33
C GLY A 106 -2.54 5.74 -7.12
N PHE A 107 -1.87 5.33 -8.21
CA PHE A 107 -0.47 4.94 -8.16
C PHE A 107 0.43 6.12 -7.74
N LEU A 108 0.22 7.29 -8.34
CA LEU A 108 1.01 8.49 -8.03
C LEU A 108 0.84 8.92 -6.56
N ILE A 109 -0.39 8.91 -6.03
CA ILE A 109 -0.65 9.22 -4.61
C ILE A 109 0.12 8.24 -3.69
N THR A 110 0.07 6.94 -4.01
CA THR A 110 0.78 5.89 -3.26
C THR A 110 2.30 6.12 -3.29
N LEU A 111 2.84 6.44 -4.47
CA LEU A 111 4.26 6.68 -4.69
C LEU A 111 4.74 7.90 -3.90
N LEU A 112 4.02 9.03 -4.02
CA LEU A 112 4.37 10.27 -3.33
C LEU A 112 4.33 10.11 -1.81
N SER A 113 3.30 9.44 -1.29
CA SER A 113 3.20 9.17 0.16
C SER A 113 4.40 8.37 0.67
N THR A 114 4.78 7.32 -0.06
CA THR A 114 5.96 6.51 0.28
C THR A 114 7.25 7.33 0.15
N ALA A 115 7.41 8.12 -0.91
CA ALA A 115 8.60 8.94 -1.13
C ALA A 115 8.78 10.00 -0.05
N ILE A 116 7.70 10.64 0.40
CA ILE A 116 7.72 11.62 1.50
C ILE A 116 8.15 10.94 2.80
N LEU A 117 7.57 9.79 3.14
CA LEU A 117 7.98 9.03 4.33
C LEU A 117 9.46 8.61 4.26
N THR A 118 9.93 8.17 3.09
CA THR A 118 11.35 7.83 2.87
C THR A 118 12.24 9.04 3.09
N ALA A 119 11.87 10.22 2.56
CA ALA A 119 12.64 11.44 2.74
C ALA A 119 12.71 11.88 4.22
N ILE A 120 11.59 11.78 4.95
CA ILE A 120 11.55 12.05 6.39
C ILE A 120 12.45 11.08 7.16
N ALA A 121 12.35 9.78 6.86
CA ALA A 121 13.17 8.75 7.50
C ALA A 121 14.67 8.99 7.24
N LEU A 122 15.05 9.27 5.98
CA LEU A 122 16.43 9.56 5.61
C LEU A 122 16.96 10.80 6.33
N TRP A 123 16.17 11.88 6.37
CA TRP A 123 16.52 13.09 7.11
C TRP A 123 16.80 12.78 8.59
N GLY A 124 15.92 12.02 9.24
CA GLY A 124 16.11 11.62 10.64
C GLY A 124 17.38 10.81 10.87
N VAL A 125 17.70 9.87 9.98
CA VAL A 125 18.94 9.09 10.05
C VAL A 125 20.18 9.98 9.89
N ILE A 126 20.16 10.91 8.93
CA ILE A 126 21.27 11.86 8.72
C ILE A 126 21.49 12.72 9.97
N GLN A 127 20.42 13.24 10.58
CA GLN A 127 20.51 14.01 11.81
C GLN A 127 21.10 13.20 12.97
N ALA A 128 20.74 11.92 13.09
CA ALA A 128 21.28 11.04 14.12
C ALA A 128 22.80 10.78 13.98
N PHE A 129 23.37 10.83 12.76
CA PHE A 129 24.81 10.73 12.55
C PHE A 129 25.58 12.03 12.80
N MET A 130 24.90 13.18 12.79
CA MET A 130 25.51 14.49 13.03
C MET A 130 25.47 14.93 14.49
N ALA A 131 24.72 14.22 15.34
CA ALA A 131 24.61 14.45 16.78
C ALA A 131 25.74 13.73 17.55
#